data_AF-A0A4Q4DC31-F1
#
_entry.id   AF-A0A4Q4DC31-F1
#
_cell.length_a   1.000
_cell.length_b   1.000
_cell.length_c   1.000
_cell.angle_alpha   90.00
_cell.angle_beta   90.00
_cell.angle_gamma   90.00
#
_symmetry.space_group_name_H-M   'P 1'
#
loop_
_entity.id
_entity.type
_entity.pdbx_description
1 polymer ?
#
loop_
_entity_poly.entity_id
_entity_poly.type
_entity_poly.pdbx_seq_one_letter_code
_entity_poly.pdbx_strand_id
1 'polypeptide(L)'
;MARLAVTVTETRHLVIEDPGLLMHRAWQIARCDPEAAAELGYGEPYIMNERQAFTLVLADCGGDGLDERAEQMGLRVVSTATVATCTDSDSLVYEDERLFEPS
;
A
#
# COMPACT_ATOMS: atom_id res chain seq x y z
N MET A 1 27.61 -7.79 25.63
CA MET A 1 26.86 -6.57 25.26
C MET A 1 25.55 -7.02 24.64
N ALA A 2 24.42 -6.67 25.24
CA ALA A 2 23.13 -6.88 24.59
C ALA A 2 23.05 -5.95 23.37
N ARG A 3 22.63 -6.47 22.22
CA ARG A 3 22.46 -5.70 20.99
C ARG A 3 21.08 -5.07 21.05
N LEU A 4 21.01 -3.74 21.14
CA LEU A 4 19.75 -3.00 21.07
C LEU A 4 19.06 -3.32 19.73
N ALA A 5 17.81 -3.79 19.80
CA ALA A 5 16.96 -3.98 18.63
C ALA A 5 15.95 -2.83 18.52
N VAL A 6 15.77 -2.30 17.31
CA VAL A 6 14.80 -1.25 17.02
C VAL A 6 13.90 -1.74 15.89
N THR A 7 12.59 -1.67 16.11
CA THR A 7 11.58 -1.91 15.09
C THR A 7 11.14 -0.56 14.53
N VAL A 8 11.11 -0.43 13.21
CA VAL A 8 10.58 0.75 12.53
C VAL A 8 9.32 0.33 11.78
N THR A 9 8.22 1.02 12.03
CA THR A 9 6.92 0.79 11.40
C THR A 9 6.53 2.04 10.62
N GLU A 10 6.15 1.85 9.36
CA GLU A 10 5.56 2.89 8.53
C GLU A 10 4.09 2.60 8.29
N THR A 11 3.24 3.59 8.51
CA THR A 11 1.80 3.53 8.25
C THR A 11 1.46 4.57 7.19
N ARG A 12 0.76 4.14 6.13
CA ARG A 12 0.28 5.01 5.06
C ARG A 12 -1.25 5.00 5.05
N HIS A 13 -1.86 6.17 5.00
CA HIS A 13 -3.30 6.30 4.76
C HIS A 13 -3.53 6.73 3.31
N LEU A 14 -4.38 5.98 2.62
CA LEU A 14 -4.72 6.23 1.23
C LEU A 14 -6.22 6.40 1.07
N VAL A 15 -6.59 7.24 0.11
CA VAL A 15 -7.95 7.41 -0.37
C VAL A 15 -8.01 6.98 -1.83
N ILE A 16 -9.07 6.24 -2.19
CA ILE A 16 -9.39 5.96 -3.58
C ILE A 16 -10.09 7.20 -4.13
N GLU A 17 -9.41 7.96 -4.96
CA GLU A 17 -9.95 9.18 -5.58
C GLU A 17 -10.65 8.89 -6.90
N ASP A 18 -10.11 7.95 -7.67
CA ASP A 18 -10.70 7.47 -8.93
C ASP A 18 -10.85 5.94 -8.89
N PRO A 19 -12.01 5.44 -8.42
CA PRO A 19 -12.30 4.01 -8.41
C PRO A 19 -12.26 3.38 -9.81
N GLY A 20 -12.61 4.14 -10.86
CA GLY A 20 -12.62 3.64 -12.23
C GLY A 20 -11.20 3.38 -12.74
N LEU A 21 -10.28 4.32 -12.48
CA LEU A 21 -8.86 4.16 -12.78
C LEU A 21 -8.25 3.01 -11.97
N LEU A 22 -8.57 2.92 -10.68
CA LEU A 22 -8.14 1.81 -9.84
C LEU A 22 -8.57 0.46 -10.43
N MET A 23 -9.83 0.34 -10.87
CA MET A 23 -10.37 -0.91 -11.40
C MET A 23 -9.68 -1.25 -12.73
N HIS A 24 -9.48 -0.24 -13.57
CA HIS A 24 -8.80 -0.39 -14.84
C HIS A 24 -7.36 -0.89 -14.65
N ARG A 25 -6.62 -0.33 -13.68
CA ARG A 25 -5.25 -0.77 -13.37
C ARG A 25 -5.19 -2.17 -12.81
N ALA A 26 -6.06 -2.50 -11.85
CA ALA A 26 -6.11 -3.85 -11.30
C ALA A 26 -6.44 -4.90 -12.38
N TRP A 27 -7.35 -4.57 -13.30
CA TRP A 27 -7.65 -5.44 -14.43
C TRP A 27 -6.47 -5.59 -15.40
N GLN A 28 -5.71 -4.51 -15.66
CA GLN A 28 -4.49 -4.60 -16.47
C GLN A 28 -3.45 -5.49 -15.82
N ILE A 29 -3.20 -5.32 -14.51
CA ILE A 29 -2.28 -6.15 -13.73
C ILE A 29 -2.69 -7.63 -13.82
N ALA A 30 -3.96 -7.92 -13.55
CA ALA A 30 -4.48 -9.29 -13.57
C ALA A 30 -4.30 -9.99 -14.92
N ARG A 31 -4.34 -9.23 -16.02
CA ARG A 31 -4.13 -9.75 -17.37
C ARG A 31 -2.67 -9.87 -17.77
N CYS A 32 -1.82 -9.01 -17.24
CA CYS A 32 -0.39 -9.06 -17.48
C CYS A 32 0.25 -10.24 -16.74
N ASP A 33 -0.24 -10.55 -15.54
CA ASP A 33 0.17 -11.72 -14.77
C ASP A 33 -1.04 -12.50 -14.20
N PRO A 34 -1.65 -13.37 -15.03
CA PRO A 34 -2.78 -14.20 -14.61
C PRO A 34 -2.47 -15.17 -13.48
N GLU A 35 -1.23 -15.65 -13.37
CA GLU A 35 -0.83 -16.62 -12.35
C GLU A 35 -0.76 -15.95 -10.99
N ALA A 36 -0.07 -14.81 -10.89
CA ALA A 36 -0.03 -14.02 -9.64
C ALA A 36 -1.44 -13.53 -9.23
N ALA A 37 -2.27 -13.14 -10.20
CA ALA A 37 -3.67 -12.79 -9.92
C ALA A 37 -4.46 -13.97 -9.38
N ALA A 38 -4.28 -15.17 -9.93
CA ALA A 38 -4.94 -16.39 -9.48
C ALA A 38 -4.50 -16.82 -8.07
N GLU A 39 -3.22 -16.64 -7.71
CA GLU A 39 -2.72 -16.87 -6.35
C GLU A 39 -3.41 -15.99 -5.30
N LEU A 40 -3.82 -14.79 -5.70
CA LEU A 40 -4.61 -13.86 -4.89
C LEU A 40 -6.12 -14.12 -4.97
N GLY A 41 -6.55 -15.13 -5.73
CA GLY A 41 -7.95 -15.54 -5.88
C GLY A 41 -8.70 -14.84 -7.01
N TYR A 42 -8.00 -14.17 -7.93
CA TYR A 42 -8.58 -13.46 -9.07
C TYR A 42 -8.37 -14.24 -10.37
N GLY A 43 -9.42 -14.93 -10.83
CA GLY A 43 -9.42 -15.64 -12.12
C GLY A 43 -10.32 -14.95 -13.17
N GLU A 44 -10.19 -15.35 -14.44
CA GLU A 44 -11.09 -14.88 -15.50
C GLU A 44 -12.57 -15.09 -15.12
N PRO A 45 -13.46 -14.09 -15.30
CA PRO A 45 -13.29 -12.86 -16.07
C PRO A 45 -12.69 -11.65 -15.29
N TYR A 46 -11.95 -11.89 -14.20
CA TYR A 46 -11.33 -10.90 -13.31
C TYR A 46 -12.33 -9.91 -12.71
N ILE A 47 -13.46 -10.43 -12.24
CA ILE A 47 -14.45 -9.63 -11.52
C ILE A 47 -13.91 -9.34 -10.11
N MET A 48 -13.83 -8.06 -9.78
CA MET A 48 -13.33 -7.57 -8.50
C MET A 48 -14.10 -6.34 -8.06
N ASN A 49 -14.24 -6.14 -6.75
CA ASN A 49 -14.67 -4.89 -6.15
C ASN A 49 -13.47 -3.98 -5.83
N GLU A 50 -13.74 -2.77 -5.32
CA GLU A 50 -12.68 -1.77 -5.13
C GLU A 50 -11.59 -2.22 -4.16
N ARG A 51 -12.00 -2.89 -3.08
CA ARG A 51 -11.06 -3.45 -2.09
C ARG A 51 -10.14 -4.49 -2.72
N GLN A 52 -10.70 -5.38 -3.54
CA GLN A 52 -9.93 -6.44 -4.20
C GLN A 52 -8.95 -5.87 -5.23
N ALA A 53 -9.40 -4.91 -6.03
CA ALA A 53 -8.54 -4.19 -6.97
C ALA A 53 -7.40 -3.45 -6.26
N PHE A 54 -7.70 -2.80 -5.13
CA PHE A 54 -6.68 -2.17 -4.29
C PHE A 54 -5.65 -3.18 -3.78
N THR A 55 -6.07 -4.34 -3.28
CA THR A 55 -5.16 -5.41 -2.84
C THR A 55 -4.24 -5.87 -3.98
N LEU A 56 -4.78 -6.01 -5.19
CA LEU A 56 -3.99 -6.45 -6.34
C LEU A 56 -2.97 -5.38 -6.77
N VAL A 57 -3.38 -4.11 -6.79
CA VAL A 57 -2.49 -2.98 -7.07
C VAL A 57 -1.37 -2.88 -6.03
N LEU A 58 -1.69 -3.05 -4.73
CA LEU A 58 -0.70 -3.09 -3.67
C LEU A 58 0.31 -4.22 -3.86
N ALA A 59 -0.15 -5.40 -4.28
CA ALA A 59 0.72 -6.55 -4.53
C ALA A 59 1.68 -6.31 -5.71
N ASP A 60 1.22 -5.63 -6.78
CA ASP A 60 2.06 -5.27 -7.94
C ASP A 60 3.15 -4.24 -7.60
N CYS A 61 2.81 -3.21 -6.81
CA CYS A 61 3.72 -2.09 -6.59
C CYS A 61 4.83 -2.39 -5.59
N GLY A 62 4.58 -3.31 -4.65
CA GLY A 62 5.31 -3.36 -3.40
C GLY A 62 5.03 -2.13 -2.52
N GLY A 63 5.26 -2.25 -1.21
CA GLY A 63 4.96 -1.19 -0.24
C GLY A 63 5.70 0.14 -0.51
N ASP A 64 6.90 0.07 -1.09
CA ASP A 64 7.78 1.23 -1.31
C ASP A 64 7.42 2.01 -2.58
N GLY A 65 6.86 1.35 -3.60
CA GLY A 65 6.49 1.97 -4.88
C GLY A 65 5.12 2.65 -4.87
N LEU A 66 4.39 2.57 -3.75
CA LEU A 66 3.02 3.03 -3.66
C LEU A 66 2.92 4.56 -3.74
N ASP A 67 3.82 5.28 -3.07
CA ASP A 67 3.73 6.75 -2.97
C ASP A 67 3.97 7.42 -4.33
N GLU A 68 4.94 6.91 -5.10
CA GLU A 68 5.28 7.46 -6.43
C GLU A 68 4.22 7.15 -7.50
N ARG A 69 3.48 6.04 -7.33
CA ARG A 69 2.54 5.55 -8.34
C ARG A 69 1.07 5.69 -7.93
N ALA A 70 0.77 6.10 -6.70
CA ALA A 70 -0.58 6.20 -6.14
C ALA A 70 -1.54 6.94 -7.10
N GLU A 71 -1.17 8.13 -7.54
CA GLU A 71 -2.01 8.95 -8.43
C GLU A 71 -2.31 8.24 -9.75
N GLN A 72 -1.34 7.52 -10.31
CA GLN A 72 -1.48 6.76 -11.56
C GLN A 72 -2.42 5.54 -11.43
N MET A 73 -2.77 5.20 -10.18
CA MET A 73 -3.65 4.11 -9.79
C MET A 73 -5.01 4.60 -9.28
N GLY A 74 -5.27 5.92 -9.35
CA GLY A 74 -6.49 6.51 -8.80
C GLY A 74 -6.50 6.56 -7.28
N LEU A 75 -5.33 6.51 -6.65
CA LEU A 75 -5.13 6.60 -5.22
C LEU A 75 -4.47 7.95 -4.89
N ARG A 76 -4.74 8.46 -3.69
CA ARG A 76 -3.97 9.54 -3.10
C ARG A 76 -3.51 9.18 -1.70
N VAL A 77 -2.25 9.44 -1.42
CA VAL A 77 -1.70 9.35 -0.06
C VAL A 77 -2.12 10.59 0.70
N VAL A 78 -2.82 10.40 1.82
CA VAL A 78 -3.34 11.49 2.65
C VAL A 78 -2.53 11.69 3.93
N SER A 79 -1.87 10.64 4.40
CA SER A 79 -0.86 10.75 5.46
C SER A 79 0.15 9.61 5.43
N THR A 80 1.32 9.89 5.98
CA THR A 80 2.35 8.91 6.32
C THR A 80 2.80 9.11 7.76
N ALA A 81 2.90 8.03 8.52
CA ALA A 81 3.43 8.04 9.87
C ALA A 81 4.55 7.02 10.03
N THR A 82 5.65 7.41 10.64
CA THR A 82 6.80 6.55 10.92
C THR A 82 7.03 6.51 12.43
N VAL A 83 7.07 5.30 12.99
CA VAL A 83 7.30 5.07 14.41
C VAL A 83 8.47 4.11 14.58
N ALA A 84 9.45 4.46 15.41
CA ALA A 84 10.52 3.56 15.80
C ALA A 84 10.44 3.25 17.30
N THR A 85 10.41 1.97 17.66
CA THR A 85 10.39 1.51 19.05
C THR A 85 11.58 0.60 19.34
N CYS A 86 12.15 0.77 20.54
CA CYS A 86 13.13 -0.17 21.07
C CYS A 86 12.41 -1.47 21.43
N THR A 87 12.79 -2.59 20.81
CA THR A 87 12.09 -3.87 20.97
C THR A 87 12.23 -4.43 22.39
N ASP A 88 13.34 -4.13 23.08
CA ASP A 88 13.61 -4.68 24.42
C ASP A 88 12.77 -4.01 25.52
N SER A 89 12.26 -2.80 25.27
CA SER A 89 11.61 -1.96 26.28
C SER A 89 10.31 -1.32 25.80
N ASP A 90 9.89 -1.63 24.58
CA ASP A 90 8.77 -1.00 23.84
C ASP A 90 8.79 0.54 23.89
N SER A 91 9.96 1.13 24.11
CA SER A 91 10.09 2.56 24.31
C SER A 91 10.16 3.28 22.97
N LEU A 92 9.38 4.36 22.83
CA LEU A 92 9.41 5.20 21.65
C LEU A 92 10.78 5.86 21.49
N VAL A 93 11.39 5.67 20.33
CA VAL A 93 12.68 6.27 19.95
C VAL A 93 12.47 7.44 18.99
N TYR A 94 11.47 7.32 18.11
CA TYR A 94 11.17 8.30 17.08
C TYR A 94 9.71 8.19 16.63
N GLU A 95 9.10 9.33 16.33
CA GLU A 95 7.77 9.45 15.72
C GLU A 95 7.79 10.65 14.76
N ASP A 96 7.28 10.44 13.55
CA ASP A 96 7.04 11.48 12.54
C ASP A 96 5.69 11.21 11.88
N GLU A 97 4.89 12.26 11.70
CA GLU A 97 3.62 12.20 11.00
C GLU A 97 3.55 13.35 10.00
N ARG A 98 3.16 13.03 8.77
CA ARG A 98 2.96 14.00 7.70
C ARG A 98 1.56 13.86 7.14
N LEU A 99 0.85 14.98 7.06
CA LEU A 99 -0.46 15.10 6.44
C LEU A 99 -0.30 15.77 5.07
N PHE A 100 -1.00 15.28 4.07
CA PHE A 100 -1.03 15.86 2.72
C PHE A 100 -2.37 16.53 2.47
N GLU A 101 -2.36 17.86 2.32
CA GLU A 101 -3.57 18.64 2.04
C GLU A 101 -4.00 18.45 0.57
N PRO A 102 -5.31 18.41 0.28
CA PRO A 102 -5.80 18.45 -1.09
C PRO A 102 -5.41 19.80 -1.72
N SER A 103 -4.72 19.74 -2.86
CA SER A 103 -4.31 20.90 -3.66
C SER A 103 -5.46 21.47 -4.48
#